data_AF-A0A952B9L1-F1
#
_entry.id   AF-A0A952B9L1-F1
#
_cell.length_a   1.000
_cell.length_b   1.000
_cell.length_c   1.000
_cell.angle_alpha   90.00
_cell.angle_beta   90.00
_cell.angle_gamma   90.00
#
_symmetry.space_group_name_H-M   'P 1'
#
loop_
_entity.id
_entity.type
_entity.pdbx_description
1 polymer ?
#
loop_
_entity_poly.entity_id
_entity_poly.type
_entity_poly.pdbx_seq_one_letter_code
_entity_poly.pdbx_strand_id
1 'polypeptide(L)'
;MSKRRGFTLIELLVVIAIIAVLMAILMPALNRAREQGKRMVCLGNLKQMGLAWIMYADENDGKLVNGAIGYSNVETGWGKHKNELAWIDAYSTTDPDVQTQGIKDGALWPYIKNVDIYKCPTGRRLDNGLPQPLTYAIMFSMNAVNHTWVQGVRGAHVKNMSEITNPSPALRLVFIDEGRMTSDAYAVWYLQETWFDSPPARHGDGTTLSFADGHADHWKWKGTDTIKHARDEENTGPNTAWAPSTSSGYQDLYRMQRGCWGKLGYTPTQQ
;
A
#
# COMPACT_ATOMS: atom_id res chain seq x y z
N MET A 1 -51.68 37.24 -31.48
CA MET A 1 -51.42 36.47 -30.24
C MET A 1 -50.77 35.14 -30.62
N SER A 2 -49.50 34.95 -30.32
CA SER A 2 -48.80 33.68 -30.60
C SER A 2 -49.27 32.62 -29.60
N LYS A 3 -49.95 31.57 -30.07
CA LYS A 3 -50.27 30.39 -29.25
C LYS A 3 -48.95 29.71 -28.87
N ARG A 4 -48.50 29.87 -27.62
CA ARG A 4 -47.41 29.06 -27.08
C ARG A 4 -47.86 27.61 -27.07
N ARG A 5 -47.14 26.74 -27.79
CA ARG A 5 -47.33 25.29 -27.73
C ARG A 5 -46.84 24.80 -26.36
N GLY A 6 -47.72 24.17 -25.59
CA GLY A 6 -47.37 23.54 -24.32
C GLY A 6 -46.73 22.17 -24.55
N PHE A 7 -45.83 21.77 -23.67
CA PHE A 7 -45.19 20.46 -23.69
C PHE A 7 -46.22 19.38 -23.34
N THR A 8 -46.31 18.31 -24.13
CA THR A 8 -47.20 17.18 -23.84
C THR A 8 -46.57 16.24 -22.81
N LEU A 9 -47.41 15.50 -22.09
CA LEU A 9 -46.95 14.49 -21.13
C LEU A 9 -46.10 13.39 -21.79
N ILE A 10 -46.39 13.05 -23.05
CA ILE A 10 -45.62 12.05 -23.82
C ILE A 10 -44.23 12.59 -24.14
N GLU A 11 -44.10 13.84 -24.58
CA GLU A 11 -42.79 14.46 -24.85
C GLU A 11 -41.92 14.50 -23.58
N LEU A 12 -42.53 14.77 -22.42
CA LEU A 12 -41.82 14.76 -21.13
C LEU A 12 -41.32 13.37 -20.77
N LEU A 13 -42.17 12.35 -20.94
CA LEU A 13 -41.84 10.98 -20.61
C LEU A 13 -40.69 10.45 -21.48
N VAL A 14 -40.71 10.75 -22.79
CA VAL A 14 -39.63 10.34 -23.71
C VAL A 14 -38.30 10.98 -23.33
N VAL A 15 -38.30 12.27 -22.97
CA VAL A 15 -37.06 12.96 -22.55
C VAL A 15 -36.48 12.35 -21.29
N ILE A 16 -37.31 12.09 -20.28
CA ILE A 16 -36.85 11.47 -19.03
C ILE A 16 -36.34 10.05 -19.30
N ALA A 17 -37.00 9.29 -20.18
CA ALA A 17 -36.54 7.95 -20.57
C ALA A 17 -35.16 7.99 -21.25
N ILE A 18 -34.92 8.94 -22.16
CA ILE A 18 -33.60 9.11 -22.80
C ILE A 18 -32.54 9.49 -21.77
N ILE A 19 -32.82 10.45 -20.88
CA ILE A 19 -31.89 10.85 -19.81
C ILE A 19 -31.57 9.66 -18.90
N ALA A 20 -32.56 8.85 -18.54
CA ALA A 20 -32.37 7.67 -17.71
C ALA A 20 -31.45 6.64 -18.37
N VAL A 21 -31.63 6.37 -19.66
CA VAL A 21 -30.75 5.46 -20.43
C VAL A 21 -29.33 6.01 -20.52
N LEU A 22 -29.17 7.31 -20.81
CA LEU A 22 -27.85 7.95 -20.87
C LEU A 22 -27.14 7.90 -19.51
N MET A 23 -27.84 8.19 -18.42
CA MET A 23 -27.30 8.13 -17.07
C MET A 23 -26.91 6.71 -16.66
N ALA A 24 -27.69 5.68 -17.06
CA ALA A 24 -27.40 4.28 -16.77
C ALA A 24 -26.06 3.82 -17.37
N ILE A 25 -25.66 4.37 -18.52
CA ILE A 25 -24.38 4.06 -19.18
C ILE A 25 -23.25 4.97 -18.66
N LEU A 26 -23.55 6.24 -18.40
CA LEU A 26 -22.55 7.24 -18.02
C LEU A 26 -22.05 7.04 -16.58
N MET A 27 -22.91 6.67 -15.63
CA MET A 27 -22.52 6.50 -14.23
C MET A 27 -21.45 5.41 -14.02
N PRO A 28 -21.59 4.18 -14.57
CA PRO A 28 -20.54 3.16 -14.47
C PRO A 28 -19.22 3.60 -15.10
N ALA A 29 -19.27 4.27 -16.26
CA ALA A 29 -18.07 4.75 -16.94
C ALA A 29 -17.35 5.84 -16.14
N LEU A 30 -18.10 6.81 -15.58
CA LEU A 30 -17.55 7.88 -14.76
C LEU A 30 -16.94 7.36 -13.46
N ASN A 31 -17.57 6.36 -12.82
CA ASN A 31 -17.03 5.74 -11.62
C ASN A 31 -15.69 5.05 -11.89
N ARG A 32 -15.57 4.32 -13.02
CA ARG A 32 -14.30 3.71 -13.45
C ARG A 32 -13.23 4.75 -13.74
N ALA A 33 -13.57 5.82 -14.45
CA ALA A 33 -12.64 6.90 -14.77
C ALA A 33 -12.14 7.61 -13.51
N ARG A 34 -13.04 7.88 -12.54
CA ARG A 34 -12.69 8.47 -11.25
C ARG A 34 -11.73 7.56 -10.47
N GLU A 35 -11.97 6.26 -10.46
CA GLU A 35 -11.10 5.29 -9.77
C GLU A 35 -9.71 5.21 -10.41
N GLN A 36 -9.63 5.20 -11.74
CA GLN A 36 -8.35 5.30 -12.45
C GLN A 36 -7.61 6.59 -12.09
N GLY A 37 -8.32 7.71 -11.98
CA GLY A 37 -7.77 8.99 -11.52
C GLY A 37 -7.15 8.90 -10.13
N LYS A 38 -7.87 8.30 -9.16
CA LYS A 38 -7.36 8.08 -7.81
C LYS A 38 -6.13 7.17 -7.80
N ARG A 39 -6.15 6.08 -8.57
CA ARG A 39 -4.99 5.18 -8.71
C ARG A 39 -3.76 5.90 -9.25
N MET A 40 -3.92 6.79 -10.24
CA MET A 40 -2.79 7.57 -10.78
C MET A 40 -2.16 8.49 -9.73
N VAL A 41 -2.98 9.13 -8.88
CA VAL A 41 -2.46 9.93 -7.77
C VAL A 41 -1.70 9.05 -6.78
N CYS A 42 -2.23 7.88 -6.44
CA CYS A 42 -1.57 6.95 -5.52
C CYS A 42 -0.22 6.45 -6.05
N LEU A 43 -0.16 6.07 -7.35
CA LEU A 43 1.10 5.73 -8.03
C LEU A 43 2.10 6.89 -8.00
N GLY A 44 1.62 8.13 -8.22
CA GLY A 44 2.46 9.33 -8.13
C GLY A 44 3.02 9.57 -6.73
N ASN A 45 2.22 9.32 -5.69
CA ASN A 45 2.63 9.44 -4.30
C ASN A 45 3.67 8.38 -3.93
N LEU A 46 3.41 7.10 -4.25
CA LEU A 46 4.34 6.00 -4.01
C LEU A 46 5.66 6.15 -4.78
N LYS A 47 5.61 6.68 -6.01
CA LYS A 47 6.82 7.01 -6.77
C LYS A 47 7.65 8.09 -6.07
N GLN A 48 7.01 9.16 -5.59
CA GLN A 48 7.70 10.22 -4.84
C GLN A 48 8.30 9.69 -3.53
N MET A 49 7.58 8.83 -2.81
CA MET A 49 8.11 8.16 -1.62
C MET A 49 9.28 7.23 -1.93
N GLY A 50 9.19 6.43 -3.00
CA GLY A 50 10.27 5.57 -3.45
C GLY A 50 11.53 6.36 -3.83
N LEU A 51 11.37 7.50 -4.52
CA LEU A 51 12.50 8.39 -4.83
C LEU A 51 13.11 9.00 -3.57
N ALA A 52 12.29 9.47 -2.61
CA ALA A 52 12.79 9.97 -1.33
C ALA A 52 13.57 8.91 -0.55
N TRP A 53 13.12 7.66 -0.58
CA TRP A 53 13.80 6.53 0.03
C TRP A 53 15.17 6.24 -0.63
N ILE A 54 15.26 6.36 -1.96
CA ILE A 54 16.54 6.26 -2.69
C ILE A 54 17.47 7.42 -2.33
N MET A 55 16.96 8.65 -2.32
CA MET A 55 17.74 9.85 -1.97
C MET A 55 18.30 9.77 -0.55
N TYR A 56 17.48 9.31 0.41
CA TYR A 56 17.94 9.05 1.77
C TYR A 56 19.12 8.06 1.76
N ALA A 57 18.99 6.95 1.04
CA ALA A 57 20.06 5.97 0.99
C ALA A 57 21.35 6.54 0.38
N ASP A 58 21.25 7.32 -0.70
CA ASP A 58 22.39 7.97 -1.35
C ASP A 58 23.16 8.89 -0.38
N GLU A 59 22.44 9.69 0.42
CA GLU A 59 23.04 10.59 1.41
C GLU A 59 23.53 9.89 2.69
N ASN A 60 23.22 8.61 2.88
CA ASN A 60 23.54 7.83 4.08
C ASN A 60 24.40 6.58 3.79
N ASP A 61 25.34 6.66 2.85
CA ASP A 61 26.26 5.56 2.46
C ASP A 61 25.53 4.28 2.03
N GLY A 62 24.39 4.44 1.35
CA GLY A 62 23.50 3.36 0.93
C GLY A 62 22.64 2.78 2.04
N LYS A 63 22.72 3.25 3.29
CA LYS A 63 21.91 2.74 4.40
C LYS A 63 20.43 3.09 4.18
N LEU A 64 19.58 2.12 4.38
CA LEU A 64 18.14 2.32 4.28
C LEU A 64 17.61 2.96 5.56
N VAL A 65 16.62 3.83 5.40
CA VAL A 65 15.84 4.36 6.52
C VAL A 65 15.26 3.21 7.35
N ASN A 66 15.14 3.40 8.66
CA ASN A 66 14.42 2.43 9.49
C ASN A 66 12.95 2.40 9.08
N GLY A 67 12.47 1.22 8.69
CA GLY A 67 11.11 1.00 8.23
C GLY A 67 10.10 0.83 9.36
N ALA A 68 10.54 0.51 10.58
CA ALA A 68 9.65 0.29 11.72
C ALA A 68 9.15 1.64 12.26
N ILE A 69 7.90 1.95 11.93
CA ILE A 69 7.25 3.21 12.30
C ILE A 69 7.28 3.40 13.83
N GLY A 70 7.69 4.58 14.30
CA GLY A 70 7.72 4.93 15.72
C GLY A 70 8.81 4.23 16.55
N TYR A 71 9.72 3.49 15.91
CA TYR A 71 10.87 2.83 16.56
C TYR A 71 12.18 3.53 16.22
N SER A 72 12.24 4.85 16.35
CA SER A 72 13.47 5.62 16.12
C SER A 72 14.46 5.46 17.27
N ASN A 73 15.73 5.20 16.95
CA ASN A 73 16.84 5.16 17.91
C ASN A 73 16.69 4.12 19.04
N VAL A 74 15.96 3.03 18.80
CA VAL A 74 15.71 1.97 19.79
C VAL A 74 16.30 0.63 19.37
N GLU A 75 16.63 -0.21 20.35
CA GLU A 75 17.01 -1.61 20.13
C GLU A 75 15.88 -2.51 20.59
N THR A 76 15.44 -3.41 19.71
CA THR A 76 14.43 -4.43 20.02
C THR A 76 14.97 -5.82 19.68
N GLY A 77 14.31 -6.87 20.19
CA GLY A 77 14.69 -8.25 19.87
C GLY A 77 14.46 -8.62 18.40
N TRP A 78 13.64 -7.86 17.69
CA TRP A 78 13.25 -8.09 16.31
C TRP A 78 13.80 -7.03 15.34
N GLY A 79 14.45 -5.98 15.82
CA GLY A 79 14.96 -4.87 15.01
C GLY A 79 16.04 -4.08 15.75
N LYS A 80 17.20 -3.93 15.13
CA LYS A 80 18.33 -3.19 15.71
C LYS A 80 18.37 -1.79 15.11
N HIS A 81 17.69 -0.84 15.73
CA HIS A 81 17.51 0.53 15.22
C HIS A 81 18.21 1.58 16.08
N LYS A 82 19.25 1.20 16.84
CA LYS A 82 20.09 2.19 17.52
C LYS A 82 20.71 3.12 16.49
N ASN A 83 20.52 4.43 16.72
CA ASN A 83 20.97 5.50 15.82
C ASN A 83 20.31 5.47 14.43
N GLU A 84 19.13 4.86 14.30
CA GLU A 84 18.36 4.86 13.06
C GLU A 84 17.03 5.60 13.29
N LEU A 85 16.83 6.69 12.55
CA LEU A 85 15.57 7.42 12.54
C LEU A 85 14.58 6.67 11.64
N ALA A 86 13.37 6.41 12.15
CA ALA A 86 12.32 5.78 11.36
C ALA A 86 11.85 6.71 10.23
N TRP A 87 11.33 6.13 9.15
CA TRP A 87 10.79 6.91 8.04
C TRP A 87 9.60 7.78 8.46
N ILE A 88 8.88 7.36 9.51
CA ILE A 88 7.86 8.09 10.28
C ILE A 88 8.11 7.84 11.77
N ASP A 89 8.15 8.90 12.57
CA ASP A 89 8.39 8.84 14.01
C ASP A 89 7.11 9.01 14.84
N ALA A 90 6.07 8.24 14.53
CA ALA A 90 4.85 8.17 15.34
C ALA A 90 4.22 6.78 15.29
N TYR A 91 4.01 6.17 16.45
CA TYR A 91 3.32 4.88 16.57
C TYR A 91 1.81 4.99 16.27
N SER A 92 1.11 3.85 16.17
CA SER A 92 -0.35 3.77 16.03
C SER A 92 -1.10 4.69 17.00
N THR A 93 -1.73 5.72 16.44
CA THR A 93 -2.48 6.76 17.16
C THR A 93 -3.77 7.08 16.42
N THR A 94 -4.81 7.45 17.18
CA THR A 94 -6.08 7.97 16.65
C THR A 94 -6.07 9.49 16.50
N ASP A 95 -4.95 10.16 16.83
CA ASP A 95 -4.78 11.60 16.71
C ASP A 95 -4.08 11.97 15.38
N PRO A 96 -4.78 12.62 14.44
CA PRO A 96 -4.19 13.06 13.17
C PRO A 96 -3.01 14.03 13.33
N ASP A 97 -3.01 14.87 14.36
CA ASP A 97 -1.97 15.88 14.55
C ASP A 97 -0.67 15.23 15.00
N VAL A 98 -0.76 14.25 15.91
CA VAL A 98 0.39 13.42 16.33
C VAL A 98 0.95 12.65 15.14
N GLN A 99 0.10 12.04 14.32
CA GLN A 99 0.57 11.32 13.13
C GLN A 99 1.21 12.27 12.11
N THR A 100 0.62 13.45 11.90
CA THR A 100 1.18 14.48 11.01
C THR A 100 2.53 14.97 11.52
N GLN A 101 2.70 15.10 12.82
CA GLN A 101 3.96 15.50 13.42
C GLN A 101 5.01 14.39 13.27
N GLY A 102 4.67 13.12 13.53
CA GLY A 102 5.57 12.00 13.28
C GLY A 102 6.01 11.85 11.83
N ILE A 103 5.17 12.24 10.86
CA ILE A 103 5.57 12.34 9.45
C ILE A 103 6.69 13.37 9.28
N LYS A 104 6.56 14.54 9.91
CA LYS A 104 7.55 15.64 9.82
C LYS A 104 8.84 15.35 10.57
N ASP A 105 8.77 14.54 11.62
CA ASP A 105 9.93 14.13 12.41
C ASP A 105 10.63 12.90 11.81
N GLY A 106 10.00 12.23 10.85
CA GLY A 106 10.54 11.07 10.16
C GLY A 106 11.68 11.38 9.18
N ALA A 107 12.53 10.37 8.93
CA ALA A 107 13.76 10.56 8.16
C ALA A 107 13.55 10.91 6.68
N LEU A 108 12.36 10.65 6.11
CA LEU A 108 12.05 10.97 4.72
C LEU A 108 11.48 12.40 4.54
N TRP A 109 11.11 13.08 5.63
CA TRP A 109 10.54 14.42 5.57
C TRP A 109 11.41 15.44 4.81
N PRO A 110 12.75 15.49 4.98
CA PRO A 110 13.60 16.45 4.27
C PRO A 110 13.50 16.38 2.74
N TYR A 111 13.12 15.22 2.19
CA TYR A 111 13.04 14.97 0.75
C TYR A 111 11.62 15.19 0.19
N ILE A 112 10.58 14.97 0.99
CA ILE A 112 9.18 15.04 0.54
C ILE A 112 8.54 16.39 0.87
N LYS A 113 8.69 16.88 2.11
CA LYS A 113 8.14 18.15 2.62
C LYS A 113 6.66 18.41 2.28
N ASN A 114 5.87 17.35 2.11
CA ASN A 114 4.45 17.41 1.79
C ASN A 114 3.72 16.22 2.42
N VAL A 115 2.82 16.48 3.37
CA VAL A 115 2.07 15.46 4.10
C VAL A 115 1.08 14.73 3.19
N ASP A 116 0.55 15.39 2.15
CA ASP A 116 -0.44 14.78 1.24
C ASP A 116 0.14 13.60 0.44
N ILE A 117 1.46 13.54 0.29
CA ILE A 117 2.16 12.41 -0.35
C ILE A 117 2.08 11.13 0.47
N TYR A 118 1.90 11.22 1.79
CA TYR A 118 1.79 10.06 2.70
C TYR A 118 0.39 9.46 2.77
N LYS A 119 -0.56 10.06 2.03
CA LYS A 119 -1.96 9.67 2.01
C LYS A 119 -2.39 9.18 0.63
N CYS A 120 -3.15 8.09 0.64
CA CYS A 120 -3.82 7.52 -0.52
C CYS A 120 -5.20 8.19 -0.67
N PRO A 121 -5.63 8.54 -1.89
CA PRO A 121 -6.95 9.13 -2.15
C PRO A 121 -8.12 8.18 -1.84
N THR A 122 -7.87 6.87 -1.69
CA THR A 122 -8.84 5.87 -1.22
C THR A 122 -8.49 5.33 0.18
N GLY A 123 -7.54 5.97 0.88
CA GLY A 123 -7.16 5.60 2.23
C GLY A 123 -8.28 5.75 3.26
N ARG A 124 -8.20 4.97 4.33
CA ARG A 124 -9.19 4.90 5.41
C ARG A 124 -9.14 6.14 6.29
N ARG A 125 -10.20 6.25 7.10
CA ARG A 125 -10.27 7.17 8.22
C ARG A 125 -9.81 6.44 9.48
N LEU A 126 -9.36 7.20 10.47
CA LEU A 126 -9.06 6.70 11.81
C LEU A 126 -10.33 6.13 12.45
N ASP A 127 -10.17 5.31 13.48
CA ASP A 127 -11.29 4.61 14.14
C ASP A 127 -12.30 5.60 14.78
N ASN A 128 -11.86 6.82 15.10
CA ASN A 128 -12.71 7.93 15.57
C ASN A 128 -13.37 8.73 14.43
N GLY A 129 -13.22 8.30 13.17
CA GLY A 129 -13.77 8.96 11.99
C GLY A 129 -12.97 10.16 11.47
N LEU A 130 -11.83 10.51 12.08
CA LEU A 130 -10.98 11.59 11.57
C LEU A 130 -10.18 11.14 10.34
N PRO A 131 -9.74 12.07 9.46
CA PRO A 131 -8.84 11.73 8.36
C PRO A 131 -7.57 11.05 8.87
N GLN A 132 -7.06 10.05 8.17
CA GLN A 132 -5.77 9.43 8.46
C GLN A 132 -4.67 10.06 7.58
N PRO A 133 -3.70 10.78 8.15
CA PRO A 133 -2.55 11.34 7.43
C PRO A 133 -1.63 10.30 6.77
N LEU A 134 -1.48 9.11 7.37
CA LEU A 134 -0.60 8.05 6.85
C LEU A 134 -1.39 6.80 6.49
N THR A 135 -1.36 6.43 5.21
CA THR A 135 -2.10 5.27 4.70
C THR A 135 -1.24 4.31 3.90
N TYR A 136 0.06 4.61 3.77
CA TYR A 136 1.03 3.71 3.18
C TYR A 136 1.81 3.00 4.28
N ALA A 137 2.29 1.81 3.97
CA ALA A 137 3.21 1.07 4.82
C ALA A 137 4.50 0.77 4.04
N ILE A 138 5.60 0.67 4.76
CA ILE A 138 6.85 0.12 4.21
C ILE A 138 6.86 -1.40 4.42
N MET A 139 7.54 -2.12 3.54
CA MET A 139 7.70 -3.56 3.66
C MET A 139 8.53 -3.92 4.90
N PHE A 140 8.13 -5.00 5.58
CA PHE A 140 8.84 -5.61 6.72
C PHE A 140 10.35 -5.80 6.47
N SER A 141 10.71 -6.12 5.24
CA SER A 141 12.08 -6.38 4.81
C SER A 141 12.96 -5.15 4.61
N MET A 142 12.38 -3.96 4.49
CA MET A 142 13.11 -2.73 4.20
C MET A 142 13.50 -2.05 5.51
N ASN A 143 14.48 -2.64 6.18
CA ASN A 143 14.98 -2.22 7.49
C ASN A 143 13.89 -1.98 8.54
N ALA A 144 12.78 -2.72 8.50
CA ALA A 144 11.71 -2.59 9.48
C ALA A 144 11.85 -3.66 10.57
N VAL A 145 11.75 -4.94 10.21
CA VAL A 145 11.71 -6.01 11.21
C VAL A 145 12.49 -7.23 10.74
N ASN A 146 13.54 -7.56 11.49
CA ASN A 146 14.36 -8.75 11.37
C ASN A 146 13.82 -9.88 12.25
N HIS A 147 12.61 -10.36 11.91
CA HIS A 147 11.94 -11.43 12.64
C HIS A 147 12.76 -12.74 12.58
N THR A 148 12.58 -13.64 13.55
CA THR A 148 13.26 -14.95 13.61
C THR A 148 13.10 -15.82 12.37
N TRP A 149 12.13 -15.54 11.49
CA TRP A 149 11.94 -16.26 10.22
C TRP A 149 13.02 -15.91 9.18
N VAL A 150 13.59 -14.72 9.27
CA VAL A 150 14.51 -14.15 8.27
C VAL A 150 15.90 -13.86 8.83
N GLN A 151 16.11 -14.05 10.13
CA GLN A 151 17.42 -13.88 10.76
C GLN A 151 18.46 -14.82 10.12
N GLY A 152 19.56 -14.23 9.64
CA GLY A 152 20.62 -14.95 8.93
C GLY A 152 20.32 -15.24 7.45
N VAL A 153 19.13 -14.91 6.96
CA VAL A 153 18.77 -15.08 5.55
C VAL A 153 19.24 -13.88 4.75
N ARG A 154 20.33 -14.05 3.99
CA ARG A 154 20.89 -13.01 3.13
C ARG A 154 19.84 -12.45 2.16
N GLY A 155 19.67 -11.13 2.18
CA GLY A 155 18.77 -10.36 1.31
C GLY A 155 17.31 -10.31 1.74
N ALA A 156 16.93 -11.04 2.80
CA ALA A 156 15.55 -11.05 3.29
C ALA A 156 15.23 -9.78 4.09
N HIS A 157 15.97 -9.49 5.15
CA HIS A 157 15.94 -8.21 5.85
C HIS A 157 17.13 -7.36 5.39
N VAL A 158 16.84 -6.22 4.76
CA VAL A 158 17.83 -5.38 4.09
C VAL A 158 18.05 -4.10 4.87
N LYS A 159 19.32 -3.75 5.12
CA LYS A 159 19.69 -2.49 5.79
C LYS A 159 20.50 -1.56 4.90
N ASN A 160 21.01 -2.05 3.78
CA ASN A 160 21.74 -1.27 2.80
C ASN A 160 21.27 -1.58 1.37
N MET A 161 21.17 -0.56 0.53
CA MET A 161 20.76 -0.67 -0.88
C MET A 161 21.58 -1.70 -1.65
N SER A 162 22.88 -1.84 -1.35
CA SER A 162 23.78 -2.80 -1.99
C SER A 162 23.43 -4.27 -1.74
N GLU A 163 22.58 -4.57 -0.74
CA GLU A 163 22.12 -5.94 -0.49
C GLU A 163 20.99 -6.36 -1.44
N ILE A 164 20.33 -5.40 -2.10
CA ILE A 164 19.24 -5.63 -3.06
C ILE A 164 19.82 -6.02 -4.42
N THR A 165 20.19 -7.30 -4.52
CA THR A 165 20.86 -7.85 -5.70
C THR A 165 20.05 -8.89 -6.44
N ASN A 166 19.30 -9.73 -5.69
CA ASN A 166 18.46 -10.77 -6.25
C ASN A 166 17.16 -10.88 -5.44
N PRO A 167 15.99 -10.60 -6.02
CA PRO A 167 15.76 -10.24 -7.42
C PRO A 167 16.27 -8.82 -7.69
N SER A 168 16.28 -8.42 -8.96
CA SER A 168 16.66 -7.04 -9.34
C SER A 168 15.84 -6.01 -8.54
N PRO A 169 16.38 -4.81 -8.27
CA PRO A 169 15.65 -3.74 -7.58
C PRO A 169 14.24 -3.47 -8.14
N ALA A 170 14.02 -3.64 -9.45
CA ALA A 170 12.71 -3.55 -10.12
C ALA A 170 11.66 -4.58 -9.67
N LEU A 171 12.02 -5.58 -8.86
CA LEU A 171 11.10 -6.58 -8.31
C LEU A 171 11.07 -6.55 -6.78
N ARG A 172 11.88 -5.71 -6.15
CA ARG A 172 11.97 -5.58 -4.70
C ARG A 172 10.99 -4.50 -4.24
N LEU A 173 10.01 -4.89 -3.42
CA LEU A 173 8.98 -3.97 -2.92
C LEU A 173 9.53 -3.08 -1.80
N VAL A 174 9.08 -1.83 -1.76
CA VAL A 174 9.45 -0.86 -0.72
C VAL A 174 8.23 -0.36 0.04
N PHE A 175 7.28 0.31 -0.64
CA PHE A 175 6.04 0.79 -0.04
C PHE A 175 4.80 0.13 -0.66
N ILE A 176 3.71 0.09 0.10
CA ILE A 176 2.39 -0.44 -0.30
C ILE A 176 1.25 0.46 0.17
N ASP A 177 0.18 0.55 -0.63
CA ASP A 177 -1.08 1.21 -0.28
C ASP A 177 -1.99 0.33 0.59
N GLU A 178 -1.53 0.00 1.79
CA GLU A 178 -2.32 -0.72 2.77
C GLU A 178 -3.68 -0.02 3.09
N GLY A 179 -3.67 1.31 2.99
CA GLY A 179 -4.83 2.18 3.16
C GLY A 179 -5.14 2.50 4.61
N ARG A 180 -4.35 2.03 5.56
CA ARG A 180 -4.24 2.56 6.92
C ARG A 180 -2.84 2.33 7.42
N MET A 181 -2.39 3.15 8.36
CA MET A 181 -1.23 2.80 9.17
C MET A 181 -1.56 1.58 10.03
N THR A 182 -0.74 0.53 9.92
CA THR A 182 -0.67 -0.62 10.84
C THR A 182 0.38 -0.39 11.92
N SER A 183 0.73 -1.42 12.71
CA SER A 183 1.59 -1.30 13.88
C SER A 183 2.98 -0.72 13.55
N ASP A 184 3.69 -1.34 12.62
CA ASP A 184 5.12 -1.15 12.43
C ASP A 184 5.55 -1.19 10.97
N ALA A 185 5.07 -2.17 10.18
CA ALA A 185 5.32 -2.31 8.75
C ALA A 185 4.37 -3.35 8.13
N TYR A 186 4.27 -3.40 6.79
CA TYR A 186 3.48 -4.43 6.10
C TYR A 186 4.24 -5.75 5.98
N ALA A 187 3.64 -6.83 6.44
CA ALA A 187 4.24 -8.14 6.59
C ALA A 187 3.58 -9.21 5.72
N VAL A 188 4.42 -10.14 5.25
CA VAL A 188 4.00 -11.45 4.75
C VAL A 188 4.93 -12.51 5.32
N TRP A 189 4.42 -13.71 5.58
CA TRP A 189 5.25 -14.78 6.13
C TRP A 189 6.42 -15.12 5.18
N TYR A 190 7.59 -15.43 5.72
CA TYR A 190 8.73 -15.89 4.93
C TYR A 190 8.82 -17.42 4.84
N LEU A 191 8.57 -18.11 5.98
CA LEU A 191 8.69 -19.56 6.14
C LEU A 191 7.35 -20.30 6.02
N GLN A 192 6.25 -19.59 5.82
CA GLN A 192 4.91 -20.16 5.73
C GLN A 192 4.23 -19.73 4.45
N GLU A 193 3.41 -20.63 3.91
CA GLU A 193 2.63 -20.42 2.70
C GLU A 193 1.29 -19.73 3.00
N THR A 194 1.36 -18.66 3.79
CA THR A 194 0.19 -17.92 4.26
C THR A 194 0.47 -16.42 4.25
N TRP A 195 -0.58 -15.61 4.18
CA TRP A 195 -0.51 -14.17 4.39
C TRP A 195 -0.26 -13.87 5.87
N PHE A 196 0.60 -12.90 6.17
CA PHE A 196 0.68 -12.35 7.53
C PHE A 196 -0.36 -11.24 7.63
N ASP A 197 -0.14 -10.12 6.95
CA ASP A 197 -1.17 -9.11 6.76
C ASP A 197 -2.03 -9.45 5.56
N SER A 198 -3.31 -9.10 5.63
CA SER A 198 -4.24 -9.33 4.51
C SER A 198 -3.78 -8.61 3.24
N PRO A 199 -4.03 -9.18 2.04
CA PRO A 199 -3.82 -8.47 0.78
C PRO A 199 -4.72 -7.22 0.73
N PRO A 200 -4.19 -6.02 0.42
CA PRO A 200 -5.01 -4.83 0.26
C PRO A 200 -5.70 -4.77 -1.11
N ALA A 201 -6.93 -4.23 -1.17
CA ALA A 201 -7.67 -4.01 -2.42
C ALA A 201 -8.23 -2.57 -2.49
N ARG A 202 -7.33 -1.57 -2.60
CA ARG A 202 -7.69 -0.13 -2.55
C ARG A 202 -8.03 0.49 -3.88
N HIS A 203 -7.44 -0.04 -4.95
CA HIS A 203 -7.59 0.50 -6.29
C HIS A 203 -8.27 -0.50 -7.21
N GLY A 204 -9.52 -0.83 -6.91
CA GLY A 204 -10.25 -1.92 -7.57
C GLY A 204 -9.85 -3.27 -6.97
N ASP A 205 -9.52 -4.25 -7.81
CA ASP A 205 -9.16 -5.60 -7.37
C ASP A 205 -7.64 -5.74 -7.11
N GLY A 206 -7.02 -4.73 -6.50
CA GLY A 206 -5.57 -4.67 -6.42
C GLY A 206 -5.02 -3.56 -5.53
N THR A 207 -3.69 -3.50 -5.52
CA THR A 207 -2.86 -2.65 -4.67
C THR A 207 -1.84 -1.91 -5.52
N THR A 208 -1.44 -0.73 -5.09
CA THR A 208 -0.31 0.01 -5.65
C THR A 208 0.91 -0.11 -4.75
N LEU A 209 2.06 -0.24 -5.40
CA LEU A 209 3.33 -0.58 -4.77
C LEU A 209 4.45 0.29 -5.33
N SER A 210 5.48 0.55 -4.53
CA SER A 210 6.76 1.08 -5.00
C SER A 210 7.87 0.04 -4.95
N PHE A 211 8.90 0.26 -5.76
CA PHE A 211 10.00 -0.67 -5.97
C PHE A 211 11.35 -0.01 -5.66
N ALA A 212 12.37 -0.82 -5.38
CA ALA A 212 13.68 -0.34 -4.96
C ALA A 212 14.46 0.41 -6.06
N ASP A 213 14.05 0.31 -7.32
CA ASP A 213 14.57 1.13 -8.43
C ASP A 213 13.83 2.49 -8.58
N GLY A 214 12.83 2.75 -7.74
CA GLY A 214 12.09 4.01 -7.69
C GLY A 214 10.84 4.07 -8.57
N HIS A 215 10.48 3.00 -9.29
CA HIS A 215 9.18 2.97 -9.98
C HIS A 215 8.04 2.60 -9.01
N ALA A 216 6.82 2.80 -9.49
CA ALA A 216 5.60 2.35 -8.82
C ALA A 216 4.70 1.65 -9.84
N ASP A 217 4.00 0.60 -9.40
CA ASP A 217 3.12 -0.21 -10.24
C ASP A 217 1.85 -0.61 -9.49
N HIS A 218 0.79 -0.90 -10.24
CA HIS A 218 -0.46 -1.42 -9.69
C HIS A 218 -0.56 -2.92 -9.96
N TRP A 219 -0.55 -3.71 -8.88
CA TRP A 219 -0.76 -5.14 -8.95
C TRP A 219 -2.23 -5.48 -8.78
N LYS A 220 -2.83 -5.98 -9.86
CA LYS A 220 -4.15 -6.59 -9.82
C LYS A 220 -4.03 -8.03 -9.31
N TRP A 221 -4.85 -8.37 -8.31
CA TRP A 221 -4.99 -9.73 -7.82
C TRP A 221 -5.67 -10.63 -8.85
N LYS A 222 -5.21 -11.88 -8.93
CA LYS A 222 -5.74 -12.90 -9.86
C LYS A 222 -6.67 -13.88 -9.14
N GLY A 223 -6.40 -14.17 -7.87
CA GLY A 223 -7.22 -15.03 -7.02
C GLY A 223 -8.55 -14.37 -6.68
N THR A 224 -9.66 -15.04 -7.00
CA THR A 224 -10.99 -14.55 -6.58
C THR A 224 -11.16 -14.61 -5.07
N ASP A 225 -10.53 -15.59 -4.43
CA ASP A 225 -10.44 -15.71 -2.97
C ASP A 225 -9.52 -14.64 -2.37
N THR A 226 -8.40 -14.30 -3.00
CA THR A 226 -7.57 -13.13 -2.61
C THR A 226 -8.40 -11.85 -2.63
N ILE A 227 -9.13 -11.59 -3.72
CA ILE A 227 -9.96 -10.38 -3.87
C ILE A 227 -11.08 -10.37 -2.84
N LYS A 228 -11.76 -11.50 -2.65
CA LYS A 228 -12.83 -11.61 -1.66
C LYS A 228 -12.30 -11.35 -0.25
N HIS A 229 -11.21 -12.02 0.14
CA HIS A 229 -10.59 -11.84 1.45
C HIS A 229 -10.11 -10.40 1.66
N ALA A 230 -9.46 -9.80 0.66
CA ALA A 230 -9.02 -8.41 0.69
C ALA A 230 -10.17 -7.41 0.95
N ARG A 231 -11.35 -7.65 0.34
CA ARG A 231 -12.54 -6.80 0.51
C ARG A 231 -13.25 -7.04 1.83
N ASP A 232 -13.36 -8.30 2.24
CA ASP A 232 -13.96 -8.68 3.53
C ASP A 232 -13.14 -8.08 4.67
N GLU A 233 -11.81 -8.07 4.52
CA GLU A 233 -10.88 -7.54 5.52
C GLU A 233 -10.57 -6.03 5.35
N GLU A 234 -11.14 -5.37 4.33
CA GLU A 234 -10.79 -3.99 3.99
C GLU A 234 -11.02 -3.02 5.16
N ASN A 235 -12.03 -3.34 6.00
CA ASN A 235 -12.51 -2.54 7.13
C ASN A 235 -12.21 -3.14 8.51
N THR A 236 -11.77 -4.39 8.58
CA THR A 236 -11.26 -5.00 9.81
C THR A 236 -9.75 -4.70 9.93
N GLY A 237 -9.15 -4.98 11.09
CA GLY A 237 -7.68 -4.91 11.22
C GLY A 237 -7.03 -6.04 10.40
N PRO A 238 -5.69 -6.10 10.30
CA PRO A 238 -5.03 -7.22 9.62
C PRO A 238 -5.41 -8.54 10.31
N ASN A 239 -6.03 -9.44 9.55
CA ASN A 239 -6.28 -10.81 9.99
C ASN A 239 -5.02 -11.63 9.72
N THR A 240 -4.38 -12.08 10.80
CA THR A 240 -3.10 -12.77 10.70
C THR A 240 -3.29 -14.22 10.30
N ALA A 241 -2.47 -14.69 9.35
CA ALA A 241 -2.38 -16.11 8.94
C ALA A 241 -3.54 -16.66 8.07
N TRP A 242 -4.04 -15.89 7.10
CA TRP A 242 -4.95 -16.42 6.08
C TRP A 242 -4.18 -17.12 4.93
N ALA A 243 -4.65 -18.29 4.51
CA ALA A 243 -4.11 -19.02 3.37
C ALA A 243 -5.10 -19.00 2.20
N PRO A 244 -4.64 -18.76 0.96
CA PRO A 244 -5.48 -18.93 -0.21
C PRO A 244 -6.01 -20.37 -0.35
N SER A 245 -7.12 -20.49 -1.06
CA SER A 245 -7.76 -21.76 -1.43
C SER A 245 -7.61 -22.08 -2.92
N THR A 246 -7.31 -21.08 -3.75
CA THR A 246 -7.16 -21.23 -5.20
C THR A 246 -5.70 -21.08 -5.63
N SER A 247 -5.29 -21.78 -6.68
CA SER A 247 -3.92 -21.67 -7.22
C SER A 247 -3.58 -20.25 -7.64
N SER A 248 -4.53 -19.48 -8.20
CA SER A 248 -4.31 -18.07 -8.54
C SER A 248 -4.13 -17.19 -7.31
N GLY A 249 -4.81 -17.48 -6.19
CA GLY A 249 -4.60 -16.79 -4.93
C GLY A 249 -3.23 -17.10 -4.31
N TYR A 250 -2.74 -18.34 -4.42
CA TYR A 250 -1.36 -18.69 -4.06
C TYR A 250 -0.34 -17.96 -4.93
N GLN A 251 -0.59 -17.78 -6.24
CA GLN A 251 0.31 -16.99 -7.09
C GLN A 251 0.38 -15.51 -6.68
N ASP A 252 -0.73 -14.93 -6.23
CA ASP A 252 -0.73 -13.57 -5.67
C ASP A 252 0.13 -13.50 -4.39
N LEU A 253 -0.04 -14.48 -3.48
CA LEU A 253 0.77 -14.61 -2.26
C LEU A 253 2.27 -14.72 -2.58
N TYR A 254 2.65 -15.65 -3.46
CA TYR A 254 4.07 -15.85 -3.79
C TYR A 254 4.67 -14.61 -4.45
N ARG A 255 3.90 -13.90 -5.26
CA ARG A 255 4.34 -12.66 -5.88
C ARG A 255 4.66 -11.62 -4.80
N MET A 256 3.77 -11.47 -3.81
CA MET A 256 4.00 -10.56 -2.69
C MET A 256 5.20 -11.00 -1.83
N GLN A 257 5.29 -12.28 -1.47
CA GLN A 257 6.41 -12.80 -0.67
C GLN A 257 7.75 -12.70 -1.39
N ARG A 258 7.82 -12.96 -2.70
CA ARG A 258 9.05 -12.73 -3.47
C ARG A 258 9.38 -11.25 -3.58
N GLY A 259 8.38 -10.40 -3.73
CA GLY A 259 8.59 -8.94 -3.71
C GLY A 259 9.12 -8.44 -2.36
N CYS A 260 8.57 -8.96 -1.27
CA CYS A 260 8.88 -8.59 0.11
C CYS A 260 10.13 -9.28 0.67
N TRP A 261 10.53 -10.48 0.23
CA TRP A 261 11.72 -11.16 0.78
C TRP A 261 12.81 -11.45 -0.25
N GLY A 262 12.54 -11.15 -1.52
CA GLY A 262 13.35 -11.51 -2.67
C GLY A 262 13.20 -12.98 -3.11
N LYS A 263 12.94 -13.88 -2.18
CA LYS A 263 12.74 -15.31 -2.42
C LYS A 263 11.75 -15.90 -1.42
N LEU A 264 11.28 -17.12 -1.67
CA LEU A 264 10.49 -17.87 -0.70
C LEU A 264 11.43 -18.61 0.26
N GLY A 265 11.02 -18.72 1.53
CA GLY A 265 11.72 -19.51 2.54
C GLY A 265 11.28 -20.96 2.61
N TYR A 266 10.39 -21.38 1.71
CA TYR A 266 9.79 -22.70 1.65
C TYR A 266 9.58 -23.12 0.17
N THR A 267 9.20 -24.39 -0.05
CA THR A 267 8.84 -24.89 -1.38
C THR A 267 7.33 -24.72 -1.60
N PRO A 268 6.89 -23.97 -2.62
CA PRO A 268 5.47 -23.79 -2.92
C PRO A 268 4.72 -25.10 -3.14
N THR A 269 3.53 -25.23 -2.57
CA THR A 269 2.64 -26.38 -2.79
C THR A 269 1.84 -26.26 -4.08
N GLN A 270 1.55 -25.03 -4.51
CA GLN A 270 0.92 -24.73 -5.81
C GLN A 270 1.95 -24.16 -6.78
N GLN A 271 2.03 -24.68 -8.01
CA GLN A 271 2.91 -24.18 -9.08
C GLN A 271 2.16 -23.34 -10.10
#